data_AF-A0A411ZSU8-F1
#
_entry.id   AF-A0A411ZSU8-F1
#
_cell.length_a   1.000
_cell.length_b   1.000
_cell.length_c   1.000
_cell.angle_alpha   90.00
_cell.angle_beta   90.00
_cell.angle_gamma   90.00
#
_symmetry.space_group_name_H-M   'P 1'
#
loop_
_entity.id
_entity.type
_entity.pdbx_description
1 polymer ?
#
loop_
_entity_poly.entity_id
_entity_poly.type
_entity_poly.pdbx_seq_one_letter_code
_entity_poly.pdbx_strand_id
1 'polypeptide(L)'
;MKLTQKQNQLKEQALSKLAELFPEDYITYKKWEEYKKIYAAGYHAAPNSMDKIIEYWTDTMSSYDYGVHHSELVFSLNALNDTISTGYSKQRLYGLIRMIAPPQSYAIVYLLWQCNPTPEDQRLKLAKKNFLERGYTDEDADIIRDYDINQEILQEWRHDEPKRPLSHRMFGGNLTINAGTLQYLRKNYPTKADAYETISTGIDLYIQAYHDALEHVVDQWFLLCNKEYVQRKLLKLNKLFQNETSPGKIRSDFFPNVKSNARALFKLLIDTYEEDLKATAEQKKKEPSKTT
;
A
#
# COMPACT_ATOMS: atom_id res chain seq x y z
N MET A 1 -6.28 20.61 -19.35
CA MET A 1 -6.57 21.21 -20.67
C MET A 1 -7.45 22.45 -20.45
N LYS A 2 -7.05 23.64 -20.91
CA LYS A 2 -7.91 24.85 -20.80
C LYS A 2 -8.99 24.79 -21.89
N LEU A 3 -10.26 24.94 -21.51
CA LEU A 3 -11.38 25.03 -22.45
C LEU A 3 -11.32 26.36 -23.21
N THR A 4 -11.73 26.33 -24.47
CA THR A 4 -11.94 27.55 -25.27
C THR A 4 -13.14 28.35 -24.73
N GLN A 5 -13.19 29.64 -25.02
CA GLN A 5 -14.28 30.53 -24.59
C GLN A 5 -15.66 30.03 -25.03
N LYS A 6 -15.75 29.49 -26.25
CA LYS A 6 -16.97 28.87 -26.81
C LYS A 6 -17.38 27.61 -26.05
N GLN A 7 -16.41 26.79 -25.62
CA GLN A 7 -16.68 25.59 -24.81
C GLN A 7 -17.14 25.95 -23.39
N ASN A 8 -16.60 27.02 -22.79
CA ASN A 8 -17.07 27.50 -21.49
C ASN A 8 -18.52 27.99 -21.55
N GLN A 9 -18.88 28.78 -22.57
CA GLN A 9 -20.26 29.24 -22.75
C GLN A 9 -21.24 28.07 -22.96
N LEU A 10 -20.87 27.07 -23.75
CA LEU A 10 -21.69 25.87 -23.94
C LEU A 10 -21.84 25.06 -22.64
N LYS A 11 -20.77 24.96 -21.84
CA LYS A 11 -20.82 24.33 -20.51
C LYS A 11 -21.80 25.07 -19.61
N GLU A 12 -21.72 26.40 -19.52
CA GLU A 12 -22.61 27.21 -18.69
C GLU A 12 -24.07 27.08 -19.10
N GLN A 13 -24.37 27.12 -20.40
CA GLN A 13 -25.73 26.93 -20.92
C GLN A 13 -26.27 25.52 -20.61
N ALA A 14 -25.44 24.49 -20.76
CA ALA A 14 -25.81 23.12 -20.43
C ALA A 14 -26.08 22.95 -18.92
N LEU A 15 -25.25 23.56 -18.07
CA LEU A 15 -25.43 23.54 -16.62
C LEU A 15 -26.69 24.28 -16.16
N SER A 16 -26.99 25.42 -16.79
CA SER A 16 -28.23 26.16 -16.51
C SER A 16 -29.46 25.33 -16.86
N LYS A 17 -29.45 24.63 -18.00
CA LYS A 17 -30.54 23.71 -18.39
C LYS A 17 -30.63 22.49 -17.48
N LEU A 18 -29.50 21.95 -17.03
CA LEU A 18 -29.50 20.83 -16.07
C LEU A 18 -30.12 21.25 -14.74
N ALA A 19 -29.79 22.44 -14.24
CA ALA A 19 -30.36 22.98 -13.01
C ALA A 19 -31.88 23.23 -13.13
N GLU A 20 -32.34 23.68 -14.30
CA GLU A 20 -33.77 23.92 -14.58
C GLU A 20 -34.56 22.61 -14.69
N LEU A 21 -34.06 21.64 -15.47
CA LEU A 21 -34.79 20.43 -15.81
C LEU A 21 -34.63 19.33 -14.75
N PHE A 22 -33.48 19.28 -14.08
CA PHE A 22 -33.11 18.21 -13.14
C PHE A 22 -32.34 18.77 -11.92
N PRO A 23 -33.02 19.51 -11.02
CA PRO A 23 -32.37 20.22 -9.92
C PRO A 23 -31.59 19.28 -8.97
N GLU A 24 -32.10 18.07 -8.71
CA GLU A 24 -31.41 17.08 -7.86
C GLU A 24 -30.15 16.50 -8.54
N ASP A 25 -30.22 16.23 -9.84
CA ASP A 25 -29.06 15.77 -10.62
C ASP A 25 -28.00 16.86 -10.74
N TYR A 26 -28.41 18.13 -10.79
CA TYR A 26 -27.51 19.26 -10.79
C TYR A 26 -26.71 19.39 -9.49
N ILE A 27 -27.36 19.18 -8.33
CA ILE A 27 -26.67 19.14 -7.02
C ILE A 27 -25.64 18.01 -7.00
N THR A 28 -26.03 16.82 -7.46
CA THR A 28 -25.14 15.66 -7.56
C THR A 28 -23.96 15.94 -8.49
N TYR A 29 -24.22 16.52 -9.67
CA TYR A 29 -23.19 16.93 -10.62
C TYR A 29 -22.19 17.94 -10.01
N LYS A 30 -22.67 18.94 -9.27
CA LYS A 30 -21.81 19.91 -8.59
C LYS A 30 -20.90 19.25 -7.56
N LYS A 31 -21.43 18.33 -6.75
CA LYS A 31 -20.63 17.52 -5.80
C LYS A 31 -19.57 16.70 -6.54
N TRP A 32 -19.93 16.08 -7.66
CA TRP A 32 -18.99 15.34 -8.52
C TRP A 32 -17.86 16.20 -9.10
N GLU A 33 -18.14 17.42 -9.57
CA GLU A 33 -17.08 18.31 -10.08
C GLU A 33 -16.11 18.74 -8.98
N GLU A 34 -16.58 18.93 -7.74
CA GLU A 34 -15.68 19.17 -6.59
C GLU A 34 -14.84 17.94 -6.27
N TYR A 35 -15.43 16.75 -6.22
CA TYR A 35 -14.70 15.49 -6.03
C TYR A 35 -13.62 15.24 -7.08
N LYS A 36 -13.88 15.57 -8.35
CA LYS A 36 -12.85 15.49 -9.41
C LYS A 36 -11.66 16.42 -9.13
N LYS A 37 -11.90 17.64 -8.63
CA LYS A 37 -10.83 18.57 -8.29
C LYS A 37 -10.00 18.05 -7.12
N ILE A 38 -10.65 17.49 -6.10
CA ILE A 38 -9.98 16.92 -4.93
C ILE A 38 -9.11 15.72 -5.33
N TYR A 39 -9.67 14.80 -6.12
CA TYR A 39 -8.92 13.67 -6.68
C TYR A 39 -7.71 14.17 -7.50
N ALA A 40 -7.92 15.10 -8.43
CA ALA A 40 -6.82 15.67 -9.23
C ALA A 40 -5.73 16.33 -8.36
N ALA A 41 -6.12 17.01 -7.27
CA ALA A 41 -5.18 17.60 -6.33
C ALA A 41 -4.32 16.53 -5.63
N GLY A 42 -4.93 15.44 -5.16
CA GLY A 42 -4.20 14.31 -4.55
C GLY A 42 -3.23 13.66 -5.53
N TYR A 43 -3.70 13.42 -6.76
CA TYR A 43 -2.86 12.87 -7.83
C TYR A 43 -1.64 13.75 -8.14
N HIS A 44 -1.84 15.07 -8.23
CA HIS A 44 -0.77 16.02 -8.54
C HIS A 44 0.18 16.30 -7.36
N ALA A 45 -0.26 16.04 -6.13
CA ALA A 45 0.58 16.18 -4.95
C ALA A 45 1.59 15.04 -4.78
N ALA A 46 1.35 13.89 -5.41
CA ALA A 46 2.24 12.74 -5.35
C ALA A 46 3.56 13.00 -6.10
N PRO A 47 4.68 12.37 -5.65
CA PRO A 47 5.90 12.29 -6.43
C PRO A 47 5.61 11.83 -7.86
N ASN A 48 6.27 12.44 -8.84
CA ASN A 48 6.04 12.16 -10.26
C ASN A 48 7.16 11.33 -10.92
N SER A 49 8.07 10.76 -10.13
CA SER A 49 9.16 9.91 -10.60
C SER A 49 9.65 8.98 -9.51
N MET A 50 10.21 7.83 -9.89
CA MET A 50 10.73 6.85 -8.95
C MET A 50 11.89 7.41 -8.11
N ASP A 51 12.74 8.27 -8.68
CA ASP A 51 13.84 8.90 -7.95
C ASP A 51 13.32 9.76 -6.79
N LYS A 52 12.28 10.57 -7.00
CA LYS A 52 11.63 11.35 -5.93
C LYS A 52 10.94 10.49 -4.87
N ILE A 53 10.46 9.31 -5.25
CA ILE A 53 9.93 8.34 -4.27
C ILE A 53 11.09 7.83 -3.41
N ILE A 54 12.21 7.46 -4.04
CA ILE A 54 13.39 6.92 -3.35
C ILE A 54 14.10 7.97 -2.48
N GLU A 55 14.13 9.23 -2.91
CA GLU A 55 14.75 10.35 -2.19
C GLU A 55 14.32 10.43 -0.72
N TYR A 56 13.09 10.01 -0.42
CA TYR A 56 12.55 9.91 0.95
C TYR A 56 13.45 9.13 1.91
N TRP A 57 14.20 8.13 1.44
CA TRP A 57 15.06 7.27 2.26
C TRP A 57 16.57 7.54 2.11
N THR A 58 16.97 8.63 1.44
CA THR A 58 18.40 8.82 1.06
C THR A 58 19.17 9.79 1.96
N ASP A 59 20.50 9.71 1.86
CA ASP A 59 21.55 10.25 2.74
C ASP A 59 21.58 11.78 2.97
N THR A 60 20.66 12.55 2.40
CA THR A 60 20.59 14.01 2.61
C THR A 60 19.83 14.41 3.88
N MET A 61 19.32 13.44 4.64
CA MET A 61 18.52 13.68 5.84
C MET A 61 19.37 13.65 7.12
N SER A 62 18.84 14.21 8.21
CA SER A 62 19.50 14.06 9.51
C SER A 62 19.61 12.58 9.88
N SER A 63 20.60 12.21 10.71
CA SER A 63 20.76 10.81 11.14
C SER A 63 19.53 10.26 11.86
N TYR A 64 18.75 11.12 12.51
CA TYR A 64 17.49 10.76 13.15
C TYR A 64 16.40 10.44 12.10
N ASP A 65 16.18 11.34 11.15
CA ASP A 65 15.16 11.15 10.11
C ASP A 65 15.47 9.95 9.23
N TYR A 66 16.75 9.74 8.93
CA TYR A 66 17.22 8.57 8.21
C TYR A 66 16.81 7.25 8.92
N GLY A 67 17.05 7.14 10.23
CA GLY A 67 16.68 5.94 10.99
C GLY A 67 15.17 5.69 11.06
N VAL A 68 14.35 6.75 11.15
CA VAL A 68 12.89 6.66 11.12
C VAL A 68 12.42 6.14 9.77
N HIS A 69 12.82 6.80 8.68
CA HIS A 69 12.37 6.44 7.33
C HIS A 69 12.83 5.04 6.94
N HIS A 70 14.04 4.67 7.35
CA HIS A 70 14.55 3.32 7.15
C HIS A 70 13.71 2.28 7.90
N SER A 71 13.34 2.56 9.16
CA SER A 71 12.47 1.68 9.94
C SER A 71 11.08 1.52 9.30
N GLU A 72 10.52 2.58 8.71
CA GLU A 72 9.26 2.53 7.96
C GLU A 72 9.35 1.62 6.72
N LEU A 73 10.48 1.64 6.02
CA LEU A 73 10.74 0.74 4.90
C LEU A 73 10.90 -0.70 5.36
N VAL A 74 11.71 -0.95 6.39
CA VAL A 74 11.91 -2.28 6.98
C VAL A 74 10.59 -2.89 7.41
N PHE A 75 9.75 -2.13 8.11
CA PHE A 75 8.41 -2.55 8.47
C PHE A 75 7.59 -2.99 7.25
N SER A 76 7.60 -2.17 6.19
CA SER A 76 6.84 -2.44 4.97
C SER A 76 7.32 -3.69 4.23
N LEU A 77 8.64 -3.91 4.19
CA LEU A 77 9.25 -5.12 3.62
C LEU A 77 8.94 -6.36 4.46
N ASN A 78 8.91 -6.24 5.79
CA ASN A 78 8.49 -7.31 6.68
C ASN A 78 7.02 -7.67 6.49
N ALA A 79 6.13 -6.69 6.35
CA ALA A 79 4.72 -6.93 6.05
C ALA A 79 4.51 -7.63 4.70
N LEU A 80 5.31 -7.26 3.68
CA LEU A 80 5.33 -7.94 2.39
C LEU A 80 5.77 -9.41 2.54
N ASN A 81 6.87 -9.65 3.25
CA ASN A 81 7.39 -11.00 3.48
C ASN A 81 6.40 -11.87 4.27
N ASP A 82 5.79 -11.33 5.34
CA ASP A 82 4.72 -11.98 6.10
C ASP A 82 3.59 -12.38 5.16
N THR A 83 3.09 -11.43 4.36
CA THR A 83 2.00 -11.68 3.40
C THR A 83 2.33 -12.81 2.43
N ILE A 84 3.54 -12.82 1.86
CA ILE A 84 3.98 -13.88 0.94
C ILE A 84 4.07 -15.23 1.65
N SER A 85 4.64 -15.28 2.85
CA SER A 85 4.88 -16.53 3.60
C SER A 85 3.60 -17.16 4.16
N THR A 86 2.60 -16.34 4.46
CA THR A 86 1.31 -16.77 5.04
C THR A 86 0.22 -16.97 4.00
N GLY A 87 0.41 -16.47 2.78
CA GLY A 87 -0.59 -16.56 1.71
C GLY A 87 -1.70 -15.51 1.81
N TYR A 88 -1.52 -14.46 2.60
CA TYR A 88 -2.46 -13.34 2.65
C TYR A 88 -2.62 -12.65 1.28
N SER A 89 -3.76 -11.97 1.12
CA SER A 89 -4.10 -11.29 -0.13
C SER A 89 -3.31 -10.00 -0.33
N LYS A 90 -3.18 -9.62 -1.62
CA LYS A 90 -2.73 -8.29 -2.04
C LYS A 90 -3.52 -7.19 -1.34
N GLN A 91 -4.85 -7.36 -1.25
CA GLN A 91 -5.74 -6.35 -0.68
C GLN A 91 -5.45 -6.12 0.80
N ARG A 92 -5.20 -7.18 1.59
CA ARG A 92 -4.80 -7.07 2.99
C ARG A 92 -3.49 -6.32 3.12
N LEU A 93 -2.47 -6.70 2.36
CA LEU A 93 -1.16 -6.05 2.38
C LEU A 93 -1.30 -4.55 2.06
N TYR A 94 -2.01 -4.21 0.99
CA TYR A 94 -2.16 -2.83 0.57
C TYR A 94 -2.96 -2.01 1.57
N GLY A 95 -4.03 -2.56 2.14
CA GLY A 95 -4.79 -1.92 3.21
C GLY A 95 -3.93 -1.64 4.44
N LEU A 96 -3.09 -2.60 4.83
CA LEU A 96 -2.17 -2.44 5.95
C LEU A 96 -1.16 -1.31 5.70
N ILE A 97 -0.45 -1.35 4.57
CA ILE A 97 0.57 -0.35 4.23
C ILE A 97 -0.04 1.05 4.13
N ARG A 98 -1.21 1.20 3.50
CA ARG A 98 -1.91 2.50 3.41
C ARG A 98 -2.32 3.06 4.76
N MET A 99 -2.49 2.21 5.78
CA MET A 99 -2.93 2.63 7.11
C MET A 99 -1.79 3.08 8.02
N ILE A 100 -0.61 2.46 7.91
CA ILE A 100 0.45 2.59 8.94
C ILE A 100 1.82 2.99 8.40
N ALA A 101 2.01 3.00 7.08
CA ALA A 101 3.28 3.35 6.46
C ALA A 101 3.16 4.68 5.68
N PRO A 102 4.27 5.39 5.46
CA PRO A 102 4.27 6.55 4.59
C PRO A 102 3.87 6.13 3.15
N PRO A 103 3.23 7.01 2.37
CA PRO A 103 2.80 6.71 1.01
C PRO A 103 3.93 6.18 0.11
N GLN A 104 5.17 6.63 0.28
CA GLN A 104 6.31 6.19 -0.53
C GLN A 104 6.55 4.68 -0.38
N SER A 105 6.43 4.13 0.84
CA SER A 105 6.56 2.69 1.08
C SER A 105 5.57 1.87 0.25
N TYR A 106 4.37 2.42 0.01
CA TYR A 106 3.37 1.78 -0.83
C TYR A 106 3.88 1.51 -2.25
N ALA A 107 4.61 2.45 -2.85
CA ALA A 107 5.16 2.29 -4.20
C ALA A 107 6.19 1.15 -4.25
N ILE A 108 7.06 1.05 -3.24
CA ILE A 108 8.06 -0.04 -3.15
C ILE A 108 7.36 -1.40 -2.96
N VAL A 109 6.37 -1.48 -2.07
CA VAL A 109 5.59 -2.71 -1.84
C VAL A 109 4.81 -3.10 -3.10
N TYR A 110 4.19 -2.14 -3.78
CA TYR A 110 3.49 -2.38 -5.05
C TYR A 110 4.44 -2.96 -6.11
N LEU A 111 5.61 -2.34 -6.29
CA LEU A 111 6.66 -2.81 -7.21
C LEU A 111 7.09 -4.25 -6.92
N LEU A 112 7.41 -4.55 -5.65
CA LEU A 112 7.89 -5.86 -5.25
C LEU A 112 6.79 -6.93 -5.36
N TRP A 113 5.54 -6.59 -5.01
CA TRP A 113 4.40 -7.47 -5.19
C TRP A 113 4.16 -7.82 -6.66
N GLN A 114 4.28 -6.85 -7.57
CA GLN A 114 4.20 -7.07 -9.02
C GLN A 114 5.29 -8.00 -9.57
N CYS A 115 6.37 -8.19 -8.81
CA CYS A 115 7.48 -9.10 -9.13
C CYS A 115 7.40 -10.43 -8.36
N ASN A 116 6.40 -10.61 -7.48
CA ASN A 116 6.23 -11.82 -6.68
C ASN A 116 6.00 -13.04 -7.61
N PRO A 117 6.89 -14.04 -7.59
CA PRO A 117 6.76 -15.20 -8.47
C PRO A 117 5.75 -16.24 -7.95
N THR A 118 5.18 -16.05 -6.75
CA THR A 118 4.33 -17.04 -6.09
C THR A 118 3.03 -17.25 -6.87
N PRO A 119 2.79 -18.46 -7.42
CA PRO A 119 1.54 -18.76 -8.09
C PRO A 119 0.36 -18.81 -7.12
N GLU A 120 -0.84 -18.60 -7.64
CA GLU A 120 -2.07 -18.51 -6.83
C GLU A 120 -2.38 -19.81 -6.06
N ASP A 121 -2.13 -20.99 -6.66
CA ASP A 121 -2.36 -22.27 -5.98
C ASP A 121 -1.41 -22.46 -4.79
N GLN A 122 -0.16 -22.00 -4.91
CA GLN A 122 0.81 -22.03 -3.83
C GLN A 122 0.42 -21.03 -2.73
N ARG A 123 -0.04 -19.84 -3.11
CA ARG A 123 -0.56 -18.84 -2.17
C ARG A 123 -1.72 -19.43 -1.36
N LEU A 124 -2.70 -20.06 -2.00
CA LEU A 124 -3.86 -20.67 -1.34
C LEU A 124 -3.48 -21.82 -0.40
N LYS A 125 -2.45 -22.61 -0.74
CA LYS A 125 -1.91 -23.65 0.16
C LYS A 125 -1.32 -23.03 1.44
N LEU A 126 -0.56 -21.95 1.30
CA LEU A 126 -0.01 -21.20 2.44
C LEU A 126 -1.13 -20.55 3.27
N ALA A 127 -2.12 -19.97 2.61
CA ALA A 127 -3.29 -19.36 3.24
C ALA A 127 -4.08 -20.37 4.08
N LYS A 128 -4.41 -21.54 3.53
CA LYS A 128 -5.09 -22.61 4.28
C LYS A 128 -4.25 -23.05 5.48
N LYS A 129 -2.94 -23.24 5.29
CA LYS A 129 -2.03 -23.58 6.39
C LYS A 129 -2.06 -22.51 7.49
N ASN A 130 -1.93 -21.23 7.14
CA ASN A 130 -1.96 -20.13 8.10
C ASN A 130 -3.31 -20.05 8.83
N PHE A 131 -4.43 -20.17 8.11
CA PHE A 131 -5.77 -20.24 8.67
C PHE A 131 -5.93 -21.40 9.67
N LEU A 132 -5.35 -22.56 9.35
CA LEU A 132 -5.39 -23.75 10.21
C LEU A 132 -4.36 -23.71 11.34
N GLU A 133 -3.42 -22.78 11.38
CA GLU A 133 -2.37 -22.71 12.42
C GLU A 133 -2.52 -21.48 13.35
N ARG A 134 -3.23 -20.43 12.92
CA ARG A 134 -3.44 -19.21 13.73
C ARG A 134 -4.10 -19.50 15.08
N GLY A 135 -3.77 -18.74 16.12
CA GLY A 135 -4.26 -18.99 17.48
C GLY A 135 -5.71 -18.55 17.78
N TYR A 136 -6.45 -18.05 16.80
CA TYR A 136 -7.76 -17.42 16.97
C TYR A 136 -8.70 -17.69 15.81
N THR A 137 -9.99 -17.43 16.03
CA THR A 137 -11.03 -17.45 15.00
C THR A 137 -11.51 -16.03 14.70
N ASP A 138 -11.61 -15.66 13.42
CA ASP A 138 -12.18 -14.38 12.96
C ASP A 138 -13.57 -14.58 12.33
N GLU A 139 -14.25 -13.46 12.04
CA GLU A 139 -15.46 -13.41 11.24
C GLU A 139 -15.21 -13.75 9.76
N ASP A 140 -16.21 -14.34 9.11
CA ASP A 140 -16.12 -14.79 7.71
C ASP A 140 -15.71 -13.67 6.75
N ALA A 141 -16.27 -12.46 6.93
CA ALA A 141 -15.98 -11.30 6.08
C ALA A 141 -14.51 -10.88 6.14
N ASP A 142 -13.90 -10.94 7.33
CA ASP A 142 -12.48 -10.64 7.50
C ASP A 142 -11.60 -11.70 6.85
N ILE A 143 -11.94 -12.97 6.97
CA ILE A 143 -11.14 -14.07 6.40
C ILE A 143 -11.21 -14.04 4.88
N ILE A 144 -12.42 -13.84 4.32
CA ILE A 144 -12.66 -13.68 2.88
C ILE A 144 -11.83 -12.54 2.32
N ARG A 145 -11.84 -11.37 2.96
CA ARG A 145 -11.02 -10.22 2.55
C ARG A 145 -9.53 -10.50 2.70
N ASP A 146 -9.12 -11.03 3.85
CA ASP A 146 -7.72 -11.17 4.22
C ASP A 146 -6.99 -12.20 3.35
N TYR A 147 -7.67 -13.27 2.93
CA TYR A 147 -7.13 -14.30 2.04
C TYR A 147 -7.61 -14.20 0.59
N ASP A 148 -8.53 -13.29 0.27
CA ASP A 148 -9.13 -13.17 -1.08
C ASP A 148 -9.65 -14.52 -1.58
N ILE A 149 -10.59 -15.07 -0.82
CA ILE A 149 -11.26 -16.36 -1.10
C ILE A 149 -12.77 -16.15 -1.11
N ASN A 150 -13.51 -17.03 -1.77
CA ASN A 150 -14.97 -16.97 -1.74
C ASN A 150 -15.55 -17.71 -0.50
N GLN A 151 -16.86 -17.59 -0.30
CA GLN A 151 -17.55 -18.25 0.81
C GLN A 151 -17.40 -19.78 0.76
N GLU A 152 -17.42 -20.38 -0.44
CA GLU A 152 -17.33 -21.84 -0.61
C GLU A 152 -16.00 -22.40 -0.09
N ILE A 153 -14.88 -21.81 -0.51
CA ILE A 153 -13.53 -22.16 -0.03
C ILE A 153 -13.43 -21.97 1.49
N LEU A 154 -14.01 -20.89 2.02
CA LEU A 154 -14.00 -20.67 3.46
C LEU A 154 -14.75 -21.79 4.19
N GLN A 155 -15.93 -22.20 3.72
CA GLN A 155 -16.68 -23.29 4.35
C GLN A 155 -15.92 -24.62 4.34
N GLU A 156 -15.19 -24.91 3.27
CA GLU A 156 -14.28 -26.07 3.23
C GLU A 156 -13.18 -25.97 4.30
N TRP A 157 -12.59 -24.79 4.50
CA TRP A 157 -11.54 -24.60 5.49
C TRP A 157 -12.08 -24.66 6.92
N ARG A 158 -13.28 -24.14 7.16
CA ARG A 158 -13.98 -24.20 8.45
C ARG A 158 -14.22 -25.63 8.93
N HIS A 159 -14.40 -26.59 8.00
CA HIS A 159 -14.56 -28.00 8.35
C HIS A 159 -13.34 -28.55 9.11
N ASP A 160 -12.14 -28.09 8.72
CA ASP A 160 -10.86 -28.50 9.29
C ASP A 160 -10.41 -27.60 10.46
N GLU A 161 -11.17 -26.53 10.78
CA GLU A 161 -10.77 -25.53 11.78
C GLU A 161 -10.88 -26.09 13.21
N PRO A 162 -9.80 -26.05 14.01
CA PRO A 162 -9.86 -26.47 15.40
C PRO A 162 -10.52 -25.40 16.28
N LYS A 163 -11.05 -25.83 17.43
CA LYS A 163 -11.71 -24.93 18.40
C LYS A 163 -10.71 -23.95 19.02
N ARG A 164 -11.00 -22.64 18.93
CA ARG A 164 -10.14 -21.53 19.37
C ARG A 164 -10.95 -20.34 19.89
N PRO A 165 -10.33 -19.43 20.66
CA PRO A 165 -11.00 -18.19 21.07
C PRO A 165 -11.30 -17.29 19.87
N LEU A 166 -12.38 -16.51 20.00
CA LEU A 166 -12.67 -15.43 19.07
C LEU A 166 -11.59 -14.34 19.17
N SER A 167 -11.16 -13.88 18.00
CA SER A 167 -10.24 -12.78 17.86
C SER A 167 -10.85 -11.50 18.41
N HIS A 168 -10.08 -10.76 19.21
CA HIS A 168 -10.42 -9.40 19.61
C HIS A 168 -9.67 -8.45 18.68
N ARG A 169 -10.06 -8.37 17.40
CA ARG A 169 -9.46 -7.40 16.49
C ARG A 169 -9.84 -5.99 16.93
N MET A 170 -8.93 -5.31 17.62
CA MET A 170 -8.99 -3.86 17.83
C MET A 170 -8.33 -3.13 16.66
N PHE A 171 -8.86 -3.29 15.44
CA PHE A 171 -8.42 -2.47 14.31
C PHE A 171 -9.48 -1.42 13.98
N GLY A 172 -9.19 -0.19 14.43
CA GLY A 172 -10.00 1.00 14.25
C GLY A 172 -9.95 1.52 12.82
N GLY A 173 -10.80 0.97 11.97
CA GLY A 173 -11.16 1.53 10.67
C GLY A 173 -12.67 1.43 10.51
N ASN A 174 -13.40 2.03 11.45
CA ASN A 174 -14.78 1.65 11.67
C ASN A 174 -15.67 2.41 10.67
N LEU A 175 -16.02 1.77 9.56
CA LEU A 175 -17.14 2.19 8.71
C LEU A 175 -18.40 2.46 9.57
N THR A 176 -18.54 1.75 10.69
CA THR A 176 -19.59 1.96 11.71
C THR A 176 -19.41 3.26 12.51
N ILE A 177 -18.19 3.75 12.75
CA ILE A 177 -17.96 5.07 13.37
C ILE A 177 -18.36 6.16 12.39
N ASN A 178 -17.90 6.12 11.13
CA ASN A 178 -18.27 7.14 10.14
C ASN A 178 -19.79 7.14 9.85
N ALA A 179 -20.40 5.95 9.73
CA ALA A 179 -21.84 5.82 9.58
C ALA A 179 -22.60 6.33 10.81
N GLY A 180 -22.13 6.00 12.01
CA GLY A 180 -22.71 6.48 13.28
C GLY A 180 -22.56 8.00 13.45
N THR A 181 -21.41 8.56 13.09
CA THR A 181 -21.14 10.01 13.11
C THR A 181 -22.02 10.74 12.11
N LEU A 182 -22.15 10.23 10.87
CA LEU A 182 -23.02 10.83 9.87
C LEU A 182 -24.49 10.78 10.29
N GLN A 183 -24.95 9.65 10.85
CA GLN A 183 -26.30 9.51 11.39
C GLN A 183 -26.54 10.48 12.55
N TYR A 184 -25.58 10.62 13.46
CA TYR A 184 -25.64 11.59 14.56
C TYR A 184 -25.69 13.04 14.05
N LEU A 185 -24.86 13.39 13.06
CA LEU A 185 -24.84 14.72 12.47
C LEU A 185 -26.15 15.04 11.73
N ARG A 186 -26.67 14.10 10.93
CA ARG A 186 -27.97 14.27 10.25
C ARG A 186 -29.10 14.50 11.25
N LYS A 187 -29.06 13.85 12.41
CA LYS A 187 -30.07 14.01 13.46
C LYS A 187 -29.95 15.32 14.26
N ASN A 188 -28.74 15.70 14.66
CA ASN A 188 -28.54 16.80 15.63
C ASN A 188 -28.07 18.12 14.99
N TYR A 189 -27.44 18.05 13.81
CA TYR A 189 -26.86 19.18 13.08
C TYR A 189 -27.04 19.00 11.56
N PRO A 190 -28.27 18.94 11.04
CA PRO A 190 -28.55 18.61 9.64
C PRO A 190 -27.84 19.54 8.65
N THR A 191 -27.65 20.81 9.01
CA THR A 191 -26.91 21.79 8.18
C THR A 191 -25.40 21.52 8.08
N LYS A 192 -24.85 20.67 8.94
CA LYS A 192 -23.43 20.29 8.95
C LYS A 192 -23.17 18.92 8.31
N ALA A 193 -24.21 18.11 8.08
CA ALA A 193 -24.07 16.75 7.57
C ALA A 193 -23.44 16.72 6.16
N ASP A 194 -23.91 17.57 5.26
CA ASP A 194 -23.41 17.66 3.88
C ASP A 194 -21.94 18.12 3.82
N ALA A 195 -21.54 19.05 4.69
CA ALA A 195 -20.16 19.51 4.77
C ALA A 195 -19.23 18.40 5.30
N TYR A 196 -19.67 17.66 6.33
CA TYR A 196 -18.93 16.52 6.85
C TYR A 196 -18.79 15.41 5.81
N GLU A 197 -19.87 15.06 5.10
CA GLU A 197 -19.85 14.08 4.01
C GLU A 197 -18.88 14.49 2.90
N THR A 198 -18.92 15.77 2.49
CA THR A 198 -17.99 16.31 1.49
C THR A 198 -16.53 16.23 1.95
N ILE A 199 -16.24 16.55 3.21
CA ILE A 199 -14.88 16.48 3.77
C ILE A 199 -14.41 15.03 3.87
N SER A 200 -15.24 14.14 4.42
CA SER A 200 -14.90 12.72 4.59
C SER A 200 -14.63 12.06 3.24
N THR A 201 -15.57 12.16 2.31
CA THR A 201 -15.40 11.61 0.96
C THR A 201 -14.25 12.30 0.21
N GLY A 202 -14.07 13.60 0.42
CA GLY A 202 -12.96 14.35 -0.17
C GLY A 202 -11.59 13.84 0.29
N ILE A 203 -11.40 13.58 1.58
CA ILE A 203 -10.16 13.03 2.13
C ILE A 203 -9.88 11.65 1.52
N ASP A 204 -10.89 10.77 1.48
CA ASP A 204 -10.75 9.43 0.92
C ASP A 204 -10.35 9.48 -0.57
N LEU A 205 -10.99 10.36 -1.34
CA LEU A 205 -10.67 10.57 -2.76
C LEU A 205 -9.26 11.14 -2.96
N TYR A 206 -8.84 12.08 -2.13
CA TYR A 206 -7.50 12.66 -2.20
C TYR A 206 -6.42 11.58 -1.93
N ILE A 207 -6.60 10.79 -0.87
CA ILE A 207 -5.66 9.72 -0.50
C ILE A 207 -5.62 8.65 -1.59
N GLN A 208 -6.78 8.22 -2.10
CA GLN A 208 -6.85 7.26 -3.19
C GLN A 208 -6.12 7.77 -4.44
N ALA A 209 -6.35 9.03 -4.83
CA ALA A 209 -5.68 9.63 -5.98
C ALA A 209 -4.16 9.70 -5.83
N TYR A 210 -3.69 9.99 -4.61
CA TYR A 210 -2.27 10.01 -4.30
C TYR A 210 -1.64 8.62 -4.49
N HIS A 211 -2.29 7.55 -3.99
CA HIS A 211 -1.81 6.19 -4.20
C HIS A 211 -1.87 5.76 -5.68
N ASP A 212 -2.92 6.12 -6.41
CA ASP A 212 -3.04 5.84 -7.85
C ASP A 212 -1.90 6.52 -8.64
N ALA A 213 -1.50 7.72 -8.24
CA ALA A 213 -0.35 8.41 -8.83
C ALA A 213 0.98 7.70 -8.55
N LEU A 214 1.17 7.18 -7.34
CA LEU A 214 2.36 6.39 -7.00
C LEU A 214 2.42 5.08 -7.81
N GLU A 215 1.30 4.37 -7.95
CA GLU A 215 1.22 3.17 -8.80
C GLU A 215 1.56 3.51 -10.24
N HIS A 216 1.01 4.61 -10.75
CA HIS A 216 1.32 5.09 -12.10
C HIS A 216 2.82 5.37 -12.29
N VAL A 217 3.49 5.98 -11.31
CA VAL A 217 4.94 6.19 -11.36
C VAL A 217 5.71 4.88 -11.45
N VAL A 218 5.32 3.87 -10.65
CA VAL A 218 5.95 2.54 -10.70
C VAL A 218 5.75 1.90 -12.07
N ASP A 219 4.55 1.97 -12.62
CA ASP A 219 4.24 1.41 -13.94
C ASP A 219 5.04 2.10 -15.06
N GLN A 220 5.14 3.44 -15.04
CA GLN A 220 5.99 4.19 -15.97
C GLN A 220 7.47 3.82 -15.81
N TRP A 221 7.93 3.64 -14.57
CA TRP A 221 9.30 3.22 -14.30
C TRP A 221 9.58 1.80 -14.82
N PHE A 222 8.62 0.87 -14.74
CA PHE A 222 8.75 -0.46 -15.35
C PHE A 222 8.88 -0.38 -16.88
N LEU A 223 8.15 0.53 -17.53
CA LEU A 223 8.29 0.76 -18.97
C LEU A 223 9.71 1.24 -19.33
N LEU A 224 10.27 2.14 -18.53
CA LEU A 224 11.63 2.68 -18.73
C LEU A 224 12.72 1.65 -18.45
N CYS A 225 12.59 0.87 -17.38
CA CYS A 225 13.61 -0.09 -16.94
C CYS A 225 13.54 -1.46 -17.63
N ASN A 226 12.38 -1.76 -18.23
CA ASN A 226 11.89 -3.09 -18.61
C ASN A 226 11.58 -3.97 -17.38
N LYS A 227 10.30 -4.34 -17.22
CA LYS A 227 9.80 -5.12 -16.06
C LYS A 227 10.52 -6.46 -15.90
N GLU A 228 10.73 -7.20 -16.98
CA GLU A 228 11.37 -8.53 -16.92
C GLU A 228 12.84 -8.41 -16.47
N TYR A 229 13.54 -7.37 -16.93
CA TYR A 229 14.91 -7.07 -16.48
C TYR A 229 14.94 -6.80 -14.97
N VAL A 230 14.04 -5.95 -14.47
CA VAL A 230 13.96 -5.62 -13.04
C VAL A 230 13.64 -6.88 -12.23
N GLN A 231 12.63 -7.65 -12.64
CA GLN A 231 12.24 -8.88 -11.95
C GLN A 231 13.41 -9.88 -11.86
N ARG A 232 14.13 -10.12 -12.97
CA ARG A 232 15.32 -11.00 -12.96
C ARG A 232 16.41 -10.49 -11.99
N LYS A 233 16.63 -9.18 -11.93
CA LYS A 233 17.62 -8.57 -11.03
C LYS A 233 17.20 -8.65 -9.57
N LEU A 234 15.92 -8.41 -9.26
CA LEU A 234 15.37 -8.58 -7.91
C LEU A 234 15.47 -10.03 -7.44
N LEU A 235 15.13 -11.00 -8.29
CA LEU A 235 15.28 -12.43 -7.96
C LEU A 235 16.74 -12.80 -7.70
N LYS A 236 17.68 -12.28 -8.51
CA LYS A 236 19.11 -12.50 -8.28
C LYS A 236 19.57 -11.85 -6.97
N LEU A 237 19.13 -10.64 -6.67
CA LEU A 237 19.45 -9.95 -5.42
C LEU A 237 18.91 -10.72 -4.21
N ASN A 238 17.64 -11.17 -4.27
CA ASN A 238 17.03 -11.94 -3.20
C ASN A 238 17.81 -13.24 -2.89
N LYS A 239 18.30 -13.94 -3.92
CA LYS A 239 19.18 -15.11 -3.72
C LYS A 239 20.49 -14.75 -3.01
N LEU A 240 21.06 -13.57 -3.27
CA LEU A 240 22.26 -13.11 -2.58
C LEU A 240 21.98 -12.83 -1.10
N PHE A 241 20.84 -12.22 -0.78
CA PHE A 241 20.40 -11.99 0.60
C PHE A 241 20.16 -13.29 1.35
N GLN A 242 19.46 -14.25 0.73
CA GLN A 242 19.21 -15.58 1.31
C GLN A 242 20.50 -16.37 1.57
N ASN A 243 21.53 -16.16 0.75
CA ASN A 243 22.85 -16.77 0.93
C ASN A 243 23.75 -15.99 1.91
N GLU A 244 23.21 -15.00 2.63
CA GLU A 244 23.94 -14.13 3.54
C GLU A 244 25.19 -13.50 2.90
N THR A 245 25.11 -13.16 1.60
CA THR A 245 26.25 -12.60 0.87
C THR A 245 26.57 -11.22 1.43
N SER A 246 27.85 -10.95 1.76
CA SER A 246 28.22 -9.67 2.38
C SER A 246 27.85 -8.46 1.50
N PRO A 247 27.36 -7.35 2.09
CA PRO A 247 26.99 -6.14 1.34
C PRO A 247 28.11 -5.62 0.44
N GLY A 248 29.37 -5.66 0.92
CA GLY A 248 30.55 -5.29 0.13
C GLY A 248 30.70 -6.11 -1.16
N LYS A 249 30.46 -7.43 -1.10
CA LYS A 249 30.51 -8.32 -2.27
C LYS A 249 29.34 -8.08 -3.22
N ILE A 250 28.14 -7.82 -2.69
CA ILE A 250 27.00 -7.43 -3.53
C ILE A 250 27.31 -6.13 -4.28
N ARG A 251 27.92 -5.14 -3.61
CA ARG A 251 28.31 -3.87 -4.21
C ARG A 251 29.43 -4.00 -5.25
N SER A 252 30.36 -4.94 -5.11
CA SER A 252 31.42 -5.16 -6.11
C SER A 252 30.94 -5.96 -7.32
N ASP A 253 30.16 -7.03 -7.09
CA ASP A 253 29.92 -8.04 -8.13
C ASP A 253 28.55 -7.88 -8.81
N PHE A 254 27.52 -7.47 -8.06
CA PHE A 254 26.16 -7.35 -8.55
C PHE A 254 25.81 -5.91 -8.98
N PHE A 255 26.09 -4.92 -8.13
CA PHE A 255 25.63 -3.55 -8.32
C PHE A 255 26.14 -2.86 -9.60
N PRO A 256 27.41 -3.04 -10.05
CA PRO A 256 27.90 -2.40 -11.28
C PRO A 256 27.12 -2.85 -12.53
N ASN A 257 26.53 -4.05 -12.47
CA ASN A 257 25.74 -4.65 -13.53
C ASN A 257 24.27 -4.20 -13.52
N VAL A 258 23.88 -3.24 -12.67
CA VAL A 258 22.54 -2.65 -12.63
C VAL A 258 22.50 -1.41 -13.53
N LYS A 259 21.53 -1.37 -14.46
CA LYS A 259 21.24 -0.21 -15.32
C LYS A 259 21.04 1.07 -14.49
N SER A 260 21.54 2.19 -15.00
CA SER A 260 21.53 3.50 -14.31
C SER A 260 20.16 3.89 -13.77
N ASN A 261 19.10 3.76 -14.58
CA ASN A 261 17.71 4.10 -14.24
C ASN A 261 17.08 3.21 -13.15
N ALA A 262 17.73 2.11 -12.75
CA ALA A 262 17.29 1.27 -11.64
C ALA A 262 18.24 1.32 -10.44
N ARG A 263 19.41 1.96 -10.54
CA ARG A 263 20.44 1.91 -9.49
C ARG A 263 19.96 2.41 -8.15
N ALA A 264 19.18 3.49 -8.11
CA ALA A 264 18.67 4.07 -6.87
C ALA A 264 17.87 3.03 -6.06
N LEU A 265 16.97 2.29 -6.71
CA LEU A 265 16.19 1.23 -6.06
C LEU A 265 17.09 0.11 -5.52
N PHE A 266 17.99 -0.39 -6.35
CA PHE A 266 18.88 -1.49 -5.94
C PHE A 266 19.85 -1.06 -4.84
N LYS A 267 20.29 0.21 -4.83
CA LYS A 267 21.10 0.77 -3.74
C LYS A 267 20.30 0.76 -2.45
N LEU A 268 19.09 1.32 -2.46
CA LEU A 268 18.20 1.36 -1.29
C LEU A 268 18.02 -0.04 -0.68
N LEU A 269 17.69 -1.05 -1.49
CA LEU A 269 17.51 -2.42 -1.00
C LEU A 269 18.79 -3.04 -0.41
N ILE A 270 19.96 -2.76 -0.99
CA ILE A 270 21.25 -3.26 -0.49
C ILE A 270 21.62 -2.59 0.84
N ASP A 271 21.39 -1.28 0.94
CA ASP A 271 21.66 -0.53 2.15
C ASP A 271 20.75 -0.99 3.29
N THR A 272 19.47 -1.23 2.99
CA THR A 272 18.53 -1.81 3.95
C THR A 272 18.92 -3.18 4.45
N TYR A 273 19.42 -4.03 3.55
CA TYR A 273 19.95 -5.33 3.94
C TYR A 273 21.19 -5.21 4.84
N GLU A 274 22.11 -4.28 4.55
CA GLU A 274 23.29 -4.05 5.39
C GLU A 274 22.93 -3.61 6.81
N GLU A 275 21.92 -2.75 6.95
CA GLU A 275 21.47 -2.28 8.26
C GLU A 275 20.79 -3.36 9.08
N ASP A 276 19.97 -4.19 8.45
CA ASP A 276 19.32 -5.33 9.11
C ASP A 276 20.35 -6.34 9.65
N LEU A 277 21.41 -6.62 8.88
CA LEU A 277 22.53 -7.45 9.33
C LEU A 277 23.25 -6.83 10.54
N LYS A 278 23.48 -5.51 10.54
CA LYS A 278 24.12 -4.80 11.66
C LYS A 278 23.26 -4.89 12.93
N ALA A 279 21.96 -4.60 12.81
CA ALA A 279 21.02 -4.68 13.91
C ALA A 279 20.97 -6.10 14.52
N THR A 280 20.92 -7.13 13.65
CA THR A 280 20.94 -8.54 14.07
C THR A 280 22.22 -8.91 14.80
N ALA A 281 23.38 -8.44 14.32
CA ALA A 281 24.66 -8.69 14.95
C ALA A 281 24.78 -8.02 16.33
N GLU A 282 24.21 -6.82 16.51
CA GLU A 282 24.17 -6.14 17.80
C GLU A 282 23.24 -6.80 18.81
N GLN A 283 22.10 -7.33 18.37
CA GLN A 283 21.18 -8.09 19.23
C GLN A 283 21.84 -9.38 19.75
N LYS A 284 22.52 -10.13 18.87
CA LYS A 284 23.26 -11.35 19.25
C LYS A 284 24.40 -11.09 20.24
N LYS A 285 24.98 -9.88 20.26
CA LYS A 285 25.99 -9.47 21.26
C LYS A 285 25.37 -9.13 22.62
N LYS A 286 24.08 -8.79 22.66
CA LYS A 286 23.34 -8.39 23.87
C LYS A 286 22.61 -9.57 24.54
N GLU A 287 22.40 -10.67 23.84
CA GLU A 287 21.94 -11.92 24.46
C GLU A 287 23.09 -12.57 25.23
N PRO A 288 23.02 -12.66 26.58
CA PRO A 288 24.05 -13.38 27.33
C PRO A 288 24.03 -14.84 26.89
N SER A 289 25.22 -15.39 26.61
CA SER A 289 25.40 -16.82 26.35
C SER A 289 24.73 -17.59 27.49
N LYS A 290 23.58 -18.21 27.21
CA LYS A 290 23.04 -19.26 28.08
C LYS A 290 23.96 -20.47 27.94
N THR A 291 25.11 -20.41 28.57
CA THR A 291 25.99 -21.57 28.75
C THR A 291 25.47 -22.33 29.95
N THR A 292 24.97 -23.53 29.65
CA THR A 292 24.84 -24.77 30.46
C THR A 292 25.04 -24.68 31.96
#